data_AF-A0A540WIA0-F1
#
_entry.id   AF-A0A540WIA0-F1
#
_cell.length_a   1.000
_cell.length_b   1.000
_cell.length_c   1.000
_cell.angle_alpha   90.00
_cell.angle_beta   90.00
_cell.angle_gamma   90.00
#
_symmetry.space_group_name_H-M   'P 1'
#
loop_
_entity.id
_entity.type
_entity.pdbx_description
1 polymer ?
#
loop_
_entity_poly.entity_id
_entity_poly.type
_entity_poly.pdbx_seq_one_letter_code
_entity_poly.pdbx_strand_id
1 'polypeptide(L)'
;MSATAIPFHIVPVKVIDFSGARMSLALAKNRYGTAQPQLDILLPSGATHRQLSALLHALSASLELNTPANERWLIQNDCCVGPNHGRIYLELAEGDEAEALRGMMLLDTLRG
;
A
#
# COMPACT_ATOMS: atom_id res chain seq x y z
N MET A 1 -6.04 43.88 6.57
CA MET A 1 -5.81 42.58 5.90
C MET A 1 -6.30 41.51 6.85
N SER A 2 -7.36 40.77 6.49
CA SER A 2 -7.93 39.73 7.35
C SER A 2 -7.10 38.45 7.17
N ALA A 3 -6.47 37.96 8.23
CA ALA A 3 -5.76 36.70 8.20
C ALA A 3 -6.80 35.56 8.19
N THR A 4 -6.97 34.90 7.05
CA THR A 4 -7.79 33.68 6.98
C THR A 4 -7.12 32.60 7.83
N ALA A 5 -7.72 32.28 8.98
CA ALA A 5 -7.24 31.20 9.84
C ALA A 5 -7.37 29.87 9.07
N ILE A 6 -6.25 29.18 8.89
CA ILE A 6 -6.24 27.81 8.34
C ILE A 6 -6.92 26.92 9.40
N PRO A 7 -8.00 26.20 9.06
CA PRO A 7 -8.60 25.26 10.00
C PRO A 7 -7.59 24.14 10.29
N PHE A 8 -7.27 23.94 11.56
CA PHE A 8 -6.49 22.79 12.00
C PHE A 8 -7.44 21.75 12.60
N HIS A 9 -7.25 20.49 12.21
CA HIS A 9 -8.03 19.36 12.70
C HIS A 9 -7.18 18.48 13.58
N ILE A 10 -7.63 18.23 14.81
CA ILE A 10 -7.02 17.23 15.70
C ILE A 10 -7.74 15.90 15.43
N VAL A 11 -7.02 14.92 14.91
CA VAL A 11 -7.55 13.59 14.63
C VAL A 11 -7.01 12.62 15.70
N PRO A 12 -7.87 11.99 16.52
CA PRO A 12 -7.42 10.96 17.45
C PRO A 12 -6.95 9.73 16.65
N VAL A 13 -5.70 9.30 16.88
CA VAL A 13 -5.11 8.13 16.21
C VAL A 13 -4.97 6.99 17.20
N LYS A 14 -5.49 5.82 16.84
CA LYS A 14 -5.21 4.57 17.55
C LYS A 14 -3.94 3.95 16.96
N VAL A 15 -2.91 3.81 17.78
CA VAL A 15 -1.68 3.11 17.38
C VAL A 15 -1.88 1.61 17.63
N ILE A 16 -1.62 0.80 16.61
CA ILE A 16 -1.63 -0.66 16.68
C ILE A 16 -0.29 -1.13 16.17
N ASP A 17 0.37 -1.98 16.95
CA ASP A 17 1.62 -2.59 16.54
C ASP A 17 1.37 -3.75 15.58
N PHE A 18 2.06 -3.73 14.45
CA PHE A 18 2.04 -4.78 13.43
C PHE A 18 3.45 -5.35 13.19
N SER A 19 4.39 -5.18 14.12
CA SER A 19 5.78 -5.66 14.05
C SER A 19 5.92 -7.16 13.74
N GLY A 20 4.91 -7.97 14.03
CA GLY A 20 4.86 -9.39 13.67
C GLY A 20 4.32 -9.69 12.27
N ALA A 21 3.97 -8.68 11.46
CA ALA A 21 3.47 -8.86 10.11
C ALA A 21 4.55 -9.42 9.20
N ARG A 22 4.18 -10.39 8.36
CA ARG A 22 5.04 -10.91 7.30
C ARG A 22 4.68 -10.20 6.00
N MET A 23 5.69 -9.66 5.32
CA MET A 23 5.52 -9.00 4.04
C MET A 23 6.35 -9.71 2.99
N SER A 24 5.73 -10.05 1.85
CA SER A 24 6.39 -10.72 0.73
C SER A 24 6.21 -9.89 -0.52
N LEU A 25 7.34 -9.42 -1.08
CA LEU A 25 7.36 -8.64 -2.30
C LEU A 25 7.56 -9.57 -3.51
N ALA A 26 6.76 -9.40 -4.55
CA ALA A 26 6.86 -10.18 -5.77
C ALA A 26 6.48 -9.35 -7.00
N LEU A 27 7.13 -9.64 -8.13
CA LEU A 27 6.70 -9.17 -9.44
C LEU A 27 5.80 -10.23 -10.07
N ALA A 28 4.49 -10.03 -9.96
CA ALA A 28 3.50 -10.92 -10.54
C ALA A 28 3.08 -10.46 -11.93
N LYS A 29 2.04 -11.11 -12.48
CA LYS A 29 1.37 -10.68 -13.70
C LYS A 29 -0.11 -10.44 -13.43
N ASN A 30 -0.66 -9.37 -13.99
CA ASN A 30 -2.10 -9.15 -13.96
C ASN A 30 -2.83 -10.12 -14.91
N ARG A 31 -4.16 -10.05 -14.95
CA ARG A 31 -5.01 -10.91 -15.82
C ARG A 31 -4.74 -10.75 -17.33
N TYR A 32 -4.04 -9.70 -17.74
CA TYR A 32 -3.67 -9.43 -19.13
C TYR A 32 -2.21 -9.82 -19.45
N GLY A 33 -1.47 -10.36 -18.46
CA GLY A 33 -0.08 -10.75 -18.62
C GLY A 33 0.93 -9.63 -18.41
N THR A 34 0.48 -8.40 -18.11
CA THR A 34 1.35 -7.25 -17.80
C THR A 34 2.03 -7.45 -16.45
N ALA A 35 3.27 -7.01 -16.33
CA ALA A 35 3.99 -6.98 -15.06
C ALA A 35 3.20 -6.20 -14.00
N GLN A 36 3.15 -6.75 -12.78
CA GLN A 36 2.40 -6.16 -11.68
C GLN A 36 3.20 -6.32 -10.38
N PRO A 37 3.82 -5.25 -9.87
CA PRO A 37 4.44 -5.24 -8.55
C PRO A 37 3.38 -5.49 -7.47
N GLN A 38 3.64 -6.42 -6.55
CA GLN A 38 2.72 -6.78 -5.47
C GLN A 38 3.45 -6.99 -4.15
N LEU A 39 2.80 -6.58 -3.06
CA LEU A 39 3.21 -6.83 -1.69
C LEU A 39 2.09 -7.60 -0.98
N ASP A 40 2.32 -8.89 -0.70
CA ASP A 40 1.44 -9.69 0.15
C ASP A 40 1.76 -9.40 1.63
N ILE A 41 0.73 -9.20 2.43
CA ILE A 41 0.81 -8.83 3.85
C ILE A 41 0.01 -9.84 4.67
N LEU A 42 0.69 -10.53 5.58
CA LEU A 42 0.09 -11.48 6.50
C LEU A 42 0.29 -11.03 7.94
N LEU A 43 -0.80 -10.69 8.61
CA LEU A 43 -0.80 -10.32 10.02
C LEU A 43 -0.74 -11.56 10.93
N PRO A 44 -0.18 -11.41 12.16
CA PRO A 44 -0.21 -12.45 13.18
C PRO A 44 -1.61 -13.00 13.45
N SER A 45 -1.68 -14.24 13.90
CA SER A 45 -2.93 -14.86 14.37
C SER A 45 -3.61 -14.01 15.43
N GLY A 46 -4.93 -13.88 15.34
CA GLY A 46 -5.73 -13.03 16.23
C GLY A 46 -5.93 -11.60 15.72
N ALA A 47 -5.24 -11.19 14.65
CA ALA A 47 -5.57 -9.97 13.94
C ALA A 47 -6.97 -10.05 13.31
N THR A 48 -7.73 -8.98 13.47
CA THR A 48 -9.07 -8.86 12.88
C THR A 48 -9.00 -8.32 11.46
N HIS A 49 -10.02 -8.61 10.66
CA HIS A 49 -10.17 -8.03 9.33
C HIS A 49 -10.14 -6.49 9.35
N ARG A 50 -10.67 -5.85 10.39
CA ARG A 50 -10.65 -4.38 10.53
C ARG A 50 -9.23 -3.85 10.73
N GLN A 51 -8.39 -4.57 11.46
CA GLN A 51 -6.98 -4.21 11.63
C GLN A 51 -6.21 -4.36 10.32
N LEU A 52 -6.43 -5.45 9.58
CA LEU A 52 -5.85 -5.65 8.25
C LEU A 52 -6.27 -4.54 7.29
N SER A 53 -7.57 -4.30 7.14
CA SER A 53 -8.11 -3.26 6.26
C SER A 53 -7.56 -1.86 6.61
N ALA A 54 -7.50 -1.51 7.90
CA ALA A 54 -6.92 -0.25 8.34
C ALA A 54 -5.43 -0.14 7.98
N LEU A 55 -4.65 -1.22 8.17
CA LEU A 55 -3.24 -1.24 7.79
C LEU A 55 -3.06 -1.09 6.28
N LEU A 56 -3.86 -1.80 5.46
CA LEU A 56 -3.79 -1.69 4.00
C LEU A 56 -4.06 -0.26 3.53
N HIS A 57 -5.06 0.42 4.11
CA HIS A 57 -5.32 1.83 3.80
C HIS A 57 -4.18 2.75 4.24
N ALA A 58 -3.60 2.53 5.42
CA ALA A 58 -2.47 3.35 5.90
C ALA A 58 -1.23 3.19 5.02
N LEU A 59 -0.89 1.95 4.64
CA LEU A 59 0.22 1.66 3.73
C LEU A 59 -0.05 2.20 2.33
N SER A 60 -1.28 2.04 1.80
CA SER A 60 -1.66 2.60 0.50
C SER A 60 -1.52 4.12 0.50
N ALA A 61 -2.02 4.80 1.54
CA ALA A 61 -1.88 6.25 1.67
C ALA A 61 -0.40 6.68 1.74
N SER A 62 0.45 5.93 2.46
CA SER A 62 1.89 6.19 2.49
C SER A 62 2.51 6.06 1.09
N LEU A 63 2.16 5.02 0.34
CA LEU A 63 2.64 4.82 -1.03
C LEU A 63 2.16 5.93 -1.97
N GLU A 64 0.90 6.35 -1.86
CA GLU A 64 0.34 7.46 -2.65
C GLU A 64 1.15 8.75 -2.43
N LEU A 65 1.45 9.06 -1.16
CA LEU A 65 2.21 10.26 -0.81
C LEU A 65 3.71 10.19 -1.18
N ASN A 66 4.27 8.98 -1.28
CA ASN A 66 5.65 8.76 -1.70
C ASN A 66 5.80 8.52 -3.22
N THR A 67 4.69 8.39 -3.94
CA THR A 67 4.71 8.21 -5.39
C THR A 67 5.12 9.51 -6.08
N PRO A 68 6.20 9.53 -6.89
CA PRO A 68 6.57 10.71 -7.65
C PRO A 68 5.46 11.14 -8.61
N ALA A 69 5.25 12.45 -8.77
CA ALA A 69 4.15 13.00 -9.57
C ALA A 69 4.18 12.63 -11.08
N ASN A 70 5.31 12.14 -11.59
CA ASN A 70 5.45 11.66 -12.96
C ASN A 70 5.09 10.18 -13.13
N GLU A 71 4.97 9.42 -12.04
CA GLU A 71 4.49 8.04 -12.08
C GLU A 71 2.97 8.03 -12.12
N ARG A 72 2.41 7.13 -12.93
CA ARG A 72 0.97 7.09 -13.24
C ARG A 72 0.30 5.77 -12.85
N TRP A 73 1.02 4.90 -12.15
CA TRP A 73 0.44 3.67 -11.63
C TRP A 73 -0.65 3.99 -10.60
N LEU A 74 -1.62 3.08 -10.48
CA LEU A 74 -2.62 3.14 -9.43
C LEU A 74 -2.25 2.20 -8.29
N ILE A 75 -2.34 2.66 -7.05
CA ILE A 75 -2.16 1.82 -5.88
C ILE A 75 -3.51 1.19 -5.54
N GLN A 76 -3.57 -0.13 -5.62
CA GLN A 76 -4.74 -0.92 -5.28
C GLN A 76 -4.44 -1.78 -4.05
N ASN A 77 -5.47 -2.10 -3.29
CA ASN A 77 -5.37 -3.07 -2.20
C ASN A 77 -6.58 -4.01 -2.21
N ASP A 78 -6.34 -5.25 -1.78
CA ASP A 78 -7.36 -6.28 -1.66
C ASP A 78 -7.21 -7.01 -0.32
N CYS A 79 -8.34 -7.31 0.32
CA CYS A 79 -8.38 -8.27 1.41
C CYS A 79 -8.53 -9.67 0.81
N CYS A 80 -7.56 -10.55 1.05
CA CYS A 80 -7.58 -11.92 0.52
C CYS A 80 -8.51 -12.83 1.35
N VAL A 81 -8.65 -14.09 0.93
CA VAL A 81 -9.43 -15.09 1.67
C VAL A 81 -8.76 -15.37 3.02
N GLY A 82 -9.29 -14.77 4.09
CA GLY A 82 -8.81 -14.90 5.48
C GLY A 82 -8.78 -13.55 6.21
N PRO A 83 -9.01 -13.50 7.54
CA PRO A 83 -9.13 -12.23 8.27
C PRO A 83 -7.80 -11.47 8.42
N ASN A 84 -6.67 -12.10 8.14
CA ASN A 84 -5.32 -11.59 8.41
C ASN A 84 -4.42 -11.54 7.17
N HIS A 85 -4.93 -11.82 5.98
CA HIS A 85 -4.15 -11.81 4.74
C HIS A 85 -4.70 -10.77 3.76
N GLY A 86 -3.85 -9.86 3.29
CA GLY A 86 -4.20 -8.87 2.29
C GLY A 86 -3.03 -8.60 1.35
N ARG A 87 -3.28 -7.77 0.35
CA ARG A 87 -2.31 -7.45 -0.69
C ARG A 87 -2.42 -5.97 -1.06
N ILE A 88 -1.28 -5.38 -1.39
CA ILE A 88 -1.19 -4.12 -2.14
C ILE A 88 -0.54 -4.43 -3.49
N TYR A 89 -1.02 -3.83 -4.57
CA TYR A 89 -0.42 -3.98 -5.89
C TYR A 89 -0.50 -2.70 -6.69
N LEU A 90 0.43 -2.54 -7.62
CA LEU A 90 0.49 -1.40 -8.51
C LEU A 90 -0.08 -1.78 -9.86
N GLU A 91 -1.16 -1.13 -10.28
CA GLU A 91 -1.61 -1.19 -11.67
C GLU A 91 -0.77 -0.21 -12.49
N LEU A 92 0.24 -0.75 -13.17
CA LEU A 92 1.16 0.01 -14.00
C LEU A 92 0.44 0.65 -15.19
N ALA A 93 0.87 1.86 -15.57
CA ALA A 93 0.27 2.59 -16.67
C ALA A 93 0.76 2.09 -18.03
N GLU A 94 2.08 1.96 -18.19
CA GLU A 94 2.72 1.49 -19.43
C GLU A 94 3.01 -0.01 -19.36
N GLY A 95 3.31 -0.52 -18.16
CA GLY A 95 3.55 -1.93 -17.91
C GLY A 95 4.90 -2.44 -18.43
N ASP A 96 5.80 -1.52 -18.76
CA ASP A 96 7.16 -1.84 -19.17
C ASP A 96 8.04 -2.27 -17.98
N GLU A 97 9.18 -2.88 -18.30
CA GLU A 97 10.10 -3.40 -17.28
C GLU A 97 10.67 -2.30 -16.38
N ALA A 98 10.92 -1.11 -16.93
CA ALA A 98 11.48 0.00 -16.16
C ALA A 98 10.47 0.54 -15.15
N GLU A 99 9.21 0.70 -15.54
CA GLU A 99 8.10 1.08 -14.65
C GLU A 99 7.89 0.01 -13.57
N ALA A 100 7.92 -1.27 -13.95
CA ALA A 100 7.80 -2.37 -13.00
C ALA A 100 8.91 -2.36 -11.93
N LEU A 101 10.16 -2.12 -12.33
CA LEU A 101 11.28 -2.03 -11.39
C LEU A 101 11.14 -0.86 -10.42
N ARG A 102 10.72 0.32 -10.91
CA ARG A 102 10.48 1.48 -10.04
C ARG A 102 9.30 1.21 -9.08
N GLY A 103 8.25 0.57 -9.56
CA GLY A 103 7.13 0.14 -8.71
C GLY A 103 7.54 -0.87 -7.64
N MET A 104 8.39 -1.84 -7.98
CA MET A 104 8.96 -2.79 -7.01
C MET A 104 9.78 -2.06 -5.94
N MET A 105 10.62 -1.10 -6.33
CA MET A 105 11.39 -0.28 -5.39
C MET A 105 10.48 0.52 -4.45
N LEU A 106 9.39 1.10 -4.96
CA LEU A 106 8.42 1.82 -4.12
C LEU A 106 7.79 0.89 -3.08
N LEU A 107 7.31 -0.30 -3.47
CA LEU A 107 6.72 -1.26 -2.53
C LEU A 107 7.74 -1.77 -1.49
N ASP A 108 9.01 -1.92 -1.87
CA ASP A 108 10.06 -2.37 -0.96
C ASP A 108 10.29 -1.40 0.21
N THR A 109 10.00 -0.10 0.02
CA THR A 109 10.09 0.91 1.10
C THR A 109 9.18 0.61 2.30
N LEU A 110 8.12 -0.18 2.12
CA LEU A 110 7.22 -0.57 3.20
C LEU A 110 7.77 -1.70 4.08
N ARG A 111 8.84 -2.38 3.65
CA ARG A 111 9.39 -3.54 4.34
C ARG A 111 10.39 -3.19 5.44
N GLY A 112 10.84 -1.93 5.51
CA GLY A 112 11.81 -1.45 6.50
C GLY A 112 13.24 -1.79 6.10
#